data_AF-A0A8T4KEV0-F1
#
_entry.id   AF-A0A8T4KEV0-F1
#
_cell.length_a   1.000
_cell.length_b   1.000
_cell.length_c   1.000
_cell.angle_alpha   90.00
_cell.angle_beta   90.00
_cell.angle_gamma   90.00
#
_symmetry.space_group_name_H-M   'P 1'
#
loop_
_entity.id
_entity.type
_entity.pdbx_description
1 polymer ?
#
loop_
_entity_poly.entity_id
_entity_poly.type
_entity_poly.pdbx_seq_one_letter_code
_entity_poly.pdbx_strand_id
1 'polypeptide(L)' 'MMDIKCPKCSNSSIELMECENCLSIGCERCMKRSSKRWVCFKCEKPIEAYTYQEQKSSANDLGNVLSGMFG' A
#
# COMPACT_ATOMS: atom_id res chain seq x y z
N MET A 1 24.44 -7.18 5.68
CA MET A 1 23.69 -5.96 6.05
C MET A 1 22.53 -6.42 6.93
N MET A 2 22.21 -5.70 8.01
CA MET A 2 21.04 -6.05 8.83
C MET A 2 19.80 -5.44 8.18
N ASP A 3 18.90 -6.30 7.69
CA ASP A 3 17.62 -5.89 7.16
C ASP A 3 16.62 -5.68 8.30
N ILE A 4 16.06 -4.48 8.38
CA ILE A 4 15.02 -4.11 9.35
C ILE A 4 13.65 -4.30 8.69
N LYS A 5 12.71 -4.90 9.41
CA LYS A 5 11.34 -5.06 8.92
C LYS A 5 10.52 -3.79 9.18
N CYS A 6 9.95 -3.23 8.11
CA CYS A 6 9.05 -2.10 8.22
C CYS A 6 7.76 -2.50 8.97
N PRO A 7 7.38 -1.80 10.06
CA PRO A 7 6.18 -2.14 10.83
C PRO A 7 4.87 -1.87 10.07
N LYS A 8 4.90 -1.08 8.98
CA LYS A 8 3.69 -0.74 8.20
C LYS A 8 3.40 -1.68 7.02
N CYS A 9 4.43 -2.21 6.37
CA CYS A 9 4.28 -3.01 5.15
C CYS A 9 5.04 -4.34 5.18
N SER A 10 5.73 -4.65 6.28
CA SER A 10 6.53 -5.87 6.47
C SER A 10 7.66 -6.06 5.45
N ASN A 11 7.93 -5.04 4.63
CA ASN A 11 9.03 -5.06 3.68
C ASN A 11 10.36 -4.91 4.44
N SER A 12 11.40 -5.54 3.90
CA SER A 12 12.77 -5.34 4.40
C SER A 12 13.30 -3.98 3.93
N SER A 13 13.94 -3.24 4.83
CA SER A 13 14.62 -1.98 4.56
C SER A 13 15.89 -1.87 5.39
N ILE A 14 16.85 -1.09 4.89
CA ILE A 14 18.12 -0.84 5.57
C ILE A 14 17.95 0.20 6.68
N GLU A 15 16.98 1.10 6.51
CA GLU A 15 16.67 2.16 7.46
C GLU A 15 15.15 2.33 7.63
N LEU A 16 14.76 2.81 8.82
CA LEU A 16 13.40 3.27 9.09
C LEU A 16 13.46 4.77 9.34
N MET A 17 12.51 5.50 8.76
CA MET A 17 12.33 6.93 8.93
C MET A 17 11.18 7.18 9.90
N GLU A 18 11.23 8.34 10.55
CA GLU A 18 10.16 8.84 11.40
C GLU A 18 9.44 10.00 10.70
N CYS A 19 8.11 9.99 10.76
CA CYS A 19 7.30 11.06 10.21
C CYS A 19 7.33 12.29 11.14
N GLU A 20 7.80 13.43 10.66
CA GLU A 20 7.90 14.64 11.51
C GLU A 20 6.54 15.19 11.98
N ASN A 21 5.44 14.85 11.29
CA ASN A 21 4.10 15.35 11.66
C ASN A 21 3.39 14.49 12.73
N CYS A 22 3.65 13.18 12.80
CA CYS A 22 2.88 12.26 13.64
C CYS A 22 3.73 11.20 14.36
N LEU A 23 5.05 11.29 14.23
CA LEU A 23 6.04 10.40 14.84
C LEU A 23 5.85 8.91 14.47
N SER A 24 5.08 8.61 13.42
CA SER A 24 4.94 7.23 12.94
C SER A 24 6.24 6.79 12.28
N ILE A 25 6.68 5.56 12.53
CA ILE A 25 7.87 4.96 11.92
C ILE A 25 7.49 4.16 10.65
N GLY A 26 8.35 4.17 9.63
CA GLY A 26 8.13 3.44 8.39
C GLY A 26 9.34 3.44 7.46
N CYS A 27 9.24 2.68 6.37
CA CYS A 27 10.26 2.62 5.32
C CYS A 27 10.02 3.64 4.19
N GLU A 28 10.95 3.68 3.23
CA GLU A 28 10.93 4.55 2.04
C GLU A 28 9.72 4.32 1.14
N ARG A 29 9.08 3.13 1.24
CA ARG A 29 7.83 2.82 0.55
C ARG A 29 6.59 3.34 1.26
N CYS A 30 6.69 3.64 2.56
CA CYS A 30 5.57 4.10 3.39
C CYS A 30 5.64 5.59 3.71
N MET A 31 6.74 6.24 3.33
CA MET A 31 7.03 7.64 3.58
C MET A 31 7.55 8.30 2.31
N LYS A 32 7.31 9.60 2.20
CA LYS A 32 7.82 10.41 1.11
C LYS A 32 8.65 11.55 1.67
N ARG A 33 9.67 11.92 0.91
CA ARG A 33 10.51 13.06 1.23
C ARG A 33 9.86 14.33 0.67
N SER A 34 9.41 15.23 1.55
CA SER A 34 8.87 16.55 1.18
C SER A 34 9.84 17.63 1.66
N SER A 35 10.45 18.37 0.74
CA SER A 35 11.31 19.53 1.04
C SER A 35 12.34 19.30 2.17
N LYS A 36 12.96 18.12 2.20
CA LYS A 36 13.95 17.60 3.20
C LYS A 36 13.40 16.90 4.44
N ARG A 37 12.09 16.80 4.59
CA ARG A 37 11.42 16.11 5.71
C ARG A 37 10.85 14.77 5.28
N TRP A 38 10.87 13.78 6.17
CA TRP A 38 10.14 12.52 5.94
C TRP A 38 8.73 12.65 6.48
N VAL A 39 7.75 12.40 5.63
CA VAL A 39 6.33 12.50 5.96
C VAL A 39 5.63 11.24 5.49
N CYS A 40 4.78 10.66 6.34
CA CYS A 40 4.00 9.50 5.94
C CYS A 40 2.83 9.89 5.02
N PHE A 41 2.33 8.96 4.19
CA PHE A 41 1.23 9.26 3.25
C PHE A 41 -0.06 9.77 3.91
N LYS A 42 -0.28 9.45 5.19
CA LYS A 42 -1.43 9.99 5.95
C LYS A 42 -1.27 11.49 6.21
N CYS A 43 -0.05 11.95 6.44
CA CYS A 43 0.28 13.34 6.75
C CYS A 43 0.66 14.16 5.51
N GLU A 44 1.00 13.50 4.40
CA GLU A 44 1.30 14.15 3.12
C GLU A 44 0.03 14.64 2.41
N LYS A 45 -1.09 13.93 2.55
CA LYS A 45 -2.31 14.25 1.82
C LYS A 45 -3.22 15.21 2.60
N PRO A 46 -3.59 16.39 2.06
CA PRO A 46 -4.95 16.87 2.25
C PRO A 46 -5.90 15.83 1.65
N ILE A 47 -7.03 15.58 2.32
CA ILE A 47 -7.98 14.50 2.02
C ILE A 47 -8.56 14.67 0.61
N GLU A 48 -7.88 14.15 -0.42
CA GLU A 48 -8.50 13.81 -1.69
C GLU A 48 -8.50 12.29 -1.84
N ALA A 49 -9.74 11.82 -1.69
CA ALA A 49 -10.23 10.46 -1.67
C ALA A 49 -9.66 9.57 -2.78
N TYR A 50 -9.13 8.42 -2.34
CA TYR A 50 -9.40 7.09 -2.91
C TYR A 50 -9.64 6.99 -4.43
N THR A 51 -8.57 6.84 -5.21
CA THR A 51 -8.59 5.87 -6.31
C THR A 51 -7.79 4.66 -5.87
N TYR A 52 -8.50 3.68 -5.33
CA TYR A 52 -8.05 2.30 -5.23
C TYR A 52 -7.65 1.85 -6.65
N GLN A 53 -6.36 1.89 -6.99
CA GLN A 53 -5.84 0.96 -7.98
C GLN A 53 -5.68 -0.39 -7.27
N GLU A 54 -6.78 -1.12 -7.20
CA GLU A 54 -6.75 -2.54 -6.87
C GLU A 54 -6.15 -3.29 -8.08
N GLN A 55 -4.83 -3.24 -8.20
CA GLN A 55 -4.08 -4.23 -8.97
C GLN A 55 -3.71 -5.37 -8.01
N LYS A 56 -4.62 -6.33 -7.87
CA LYS A 56 -4.26 -7.70 -7.48
C LYS A 56 -4.88 -8.67 -8.48
N SER A 57 -3.99 -9.24 -9.28
CA SER A 57 -4.23 -10.39 -10.14
C SER A 57 -4.84 -11.58 -9.42
N SER A 58 -5.62 -12.35 -10.19
CA SER A 58 -5.58 -13.82 -10.28
C SER A 58 -6.78 -14.60 -9.74
N ALA A 59 -7.39 -15.31 -10.71
CA ALA A 59 -8.02 -16.63 -10.65
C ALA A 59 -9.49 -16.77 -10.19
N ASN A 60 -10.22 -17.47 -11.07
CA ASN A 60 -11.47 -18.21 -10.89
C ASN A 60 -12.78 -17.41 -10.85
N ASP A 61 -13.43 -17.28 -12.01
CA ASP A 61 -14.82 -17.76 -12.17
C ASP A 61 -15.16 -17.88 -13.67
N LEU A 62 -15.04 -19.09 -14.22
CA LEU A 62 -15.66 -19.45 -15.49
C LEU A 62 -16.88 -20.34 -15.15
N GLY A 63 -17.79 -19.74 -14.37
CA GLY A 63 -19.10 -20.29 -14.08
C GLY A 63 -20.02 -20.13 -15.29
N ASN A 64 -20.44 -21.27 -15.82
CA ASN A 64 -21.85 -21.55 -16.08
C ASN A 64 -22.57 -20.64 -17.11
N VAL A 65 -22.60 -21.09 -18.37
CA VAL A 65 -23.64 -20.69 -19.32
C VAL A 65 -24.35 -21.93 -19.86
N LEU A 66 -25.68 -21.92 -19.66
CA LEU A 66 -26.73 -22.54 -20.47
C LEU A 66 -27.05 -24.03 -20.20
N SER A 67 -27.70 -24.29 -19.06
CA SER A 67 -28.78 -25.28 -19.01
C SER A 67 -30.12 -24.57 -19.19
N GLY A 68 -30.77 -24.77 -20.33
CA GLY A 68 -32.13 -24.29 -20.57
C GLY A 68 -32.60 -24.50 -22.01
N MET A 69 -33.75 -25.16 -22.14
CA MET A 69 -34.59 -25.32 -23.35
C MET A 69 -34.17 -26.40 -24.33
N PHE A 70 -34.70 -27.63 -24.15
CA PHE A 70 -35.63 -28.23 -25.11
C PHE A 70 -36.54 -29.20 -24.33
N GLY A 71 -37.85 -28.93 -24.40
CA GLY A 71 -38.90 -29.88 -24.03
C GLY A 71 -39.22 -30.84 -25.16
#